data_AF-A0A260RVE1-F1
#
_entry.id   AF-A0A260RVE1-F1
#
_cell.length_a   1.000
_cell.length_b   1.000
_cell.length_c   1.000
_cell.angle_alpha   90.00
_cell.angle_beta   90.00
_cell.angle_gamma   90.00
#
_symmetry.space_group_name_H-M   'P 1'
#
loop_
_entity.id
_entity.type
_entity.pdbx_description
1 polymer ?
#
loop_
_entity_poly.entity_id
_entity_poly.type
_entity_poly.pdbx_seq_one_letter_code
_entity_poly.pdbx_strand_id
1 'polypeptide(L)'
;MATTYRDYLWFRDEEFGGWRSNGHVVSLIRDATAVGVLDALGAVGRRRTGVGYAGFNQRSMEFERLGLVRPDSSADQTVQTVGVADIGKGWVLLIQQNSDYLGVDDKLFGPVTKHHEVVSHFSNVNALSRFMWWRDGQRKVSFEPMIPTGDLERAQAASPAEAATVLALITEVGGIDLDDYHGTRTEFFHIEGSFALAERLTGVEVSKELLRSAVFTVAMVPTTAEPEDPHAHELPPRTPLLGNHATWGEVHQLYRSTAEATVHATMVLSETQGRAKERHEVEFWYSPFDGTRQIDAHGLLSVVSHVDHWHRGPFNPITWPEGLLAIHRRWEPETPFHVVIDPTSQATPTEVSGKRAWEFVFPPGFWGGPLTVAFDARTGVPLRAESTYRTEELSNVVLDESFSNDLFVVPD
;
A
#
# COMPACT_ATOMS: atom_id res chain seq x y z
N MET A 1 -31.45 5.58 21.72
CA MET A 1 -30.38 5.44 22.75
C MET A 1 -29.26 6.37 22.34
N ALA A 2 -28.51 6.93 23.28
CA ALA A 2 -27.32 7.72 22.96
C ALA A 2 -26.15 6.78 22.63
N THR A 3 -25.34 7.13 21.64
CA THR A 3 -24.14 6.38 21.21
C THR A 3 -23.12 6.29 22.34
N THR A 4 -22.51 5.12 22.51
CA THR A 4 -21.47 4.83 23.50
C THR A 4 -20.31 4.08 22.86
N TYR A 5 -19.17 3.94 23.55
CA TYR A 5 -18.04 3.14 23.07
C TYR A 5 -18.42 1.68 22.74
N ARG A 6 -19.49 1.14 23.36
CA ARG A 6 -19.93 -0.24 23.12
C ARG A 6 -20.41 -0.46 21.68
N ASP A 7 -20.95 0.58 21.06
CA ASP A 7 -21.44 0.53 19.67
C ASP A 7 -20.27 0.40 18.67
N TYR A 8 -19.04 0.65 19.13
CA TYR A 8 -17.80 0.61 18.36
C TYR A 8 -16.89 -0.59 18.67
N LEU A 9 -17.36 -1.56 19.46
CA LEU A 9 -16.60 -2.77 19.78
C LEU A 9 -16.29 -3.65 18.55
N TRP A 10 -17.01 -3.45 17.43
CA TRP A 10 -16.70 -4.09 16.15
C TRP A 10 -15.27 -3.79 15.66
N PHE A 11 -14.64 -2.71 16.13
CA PHE A 11 -13.24 -2.40 15.80
C PHE A 11 -12.27 -3.47 16.31
N ARG A 12 -12.70 -4.29 17.28
CA ARG A 12 -11.92 -5.43 17.81
C ARG A 12 -11.99 -6.67 16.94
N ASP A 13 -12.86 -6.70 15.94
CA ASP A 13 -12.96 -7.83 15.03
C ASP A 13 -11.62 -8.05 14.29
N GLU A 14 -11.36 -9.28 13.86
CA GLU A 14 -10.13 -9.65 13.15
C GLU A 14 -9.95 -8.85 11.85
N GLU A 15 -11.05 -8.49 11.19
CA GLU A 15 -11.08 -7.66 9.99
C GLU A 15 -10.29 -6.34 10.16
N PHE A 16 -10.33 -5.73 11.36
CA PHE A 16 -9.61 -4.49 11.66
C PHE A 16 -8.30 -4.72 12.43
N GLY A 17 -7.82 -5.97 12.47
CA GLY A 17 -6.56 -6.33 13.11
C GLY A 17 -5.38 -5.53 12.57
N GLY A 18 -5.34 -5.23 11.26
CA GLY A 18 -4.29 -4.40 10.66
C GLY A 18 -4.21 -2.98 11.24
N TRP A 19 -5.36 -2.30 11.40
CA TRP A 19 -5.42 -0.98 12.03
C TRP A 19 -5.04 -0.99 13.51
N ARG A 20 -5.40 -2.06 14.22
CA ARG A 20 -5.00 -2.23 15.63
C ARG A 20 -3.50 -2.53 15.77
N SER A 21 -2.93 -3.28 14.83
CA SER A 21 -1.54 -3.73 14.87
C SER A 21 -0.54 -2.75 14.27
N ASN A 22 -0.97 -1.83 13.39
CA ASN A 22 -0.08 -0.91 12.68
C ASN A 22 -0.46 0.58 12.87
N GLY A 23 -1.63 0.85 13.45
CA GLY A 23 -2.17 2.20 13.63
C GLY A 23 -3.14 2.65 12.54
N HIS A 24 -3.94 3.66 12.90
CA HIS A 24 -4.99 4.23 12.06
C HIS A 24 -5.13 5.74 12.26
N VAL A 25 -5.63 6.42 11.22
CA VAL A 25 -6.24 7.75 11.33
C VAL A 25 -7.67 7.64 10.82
N VAL A 26 -8.60 8.29 11.50
CA VAL A 26 -9.96 8.52 11.04
C VAL A 26 -10.27 10.01 11.21
N SER A 27 -10.52 10.69 10.09
CA SER A 27 -10.90 12.10 10.08
C SER A 27 -12.26 12.28 9.41
N LEU A 28 -13.16 12.96 10.11
CA LEU A 28 -14.42 13.47 9.58
C LEU A 28 -14.22 14.94 9.24
N ILE A 29 -14.46 15.31 7.98
CA ILE A 29 -14.22 16.64 7.42
C ILE A 29 -15.54 17.19 6.87
N ARG A 30 -15.99 18.34 7.40
CA ARG A 30 -17.27 18.95 7.07
C ARG A 30 -17.18 19.86 5.86
N ASP A 31 -18.26 19.89 5.07
CA ASP A 31 -18.46 20.76 3.91
C ASP A 31 -17.30 20.67 2.91
N ALA A 32 -16.80 19.44 2.69
CA ALA A 32 -15.71 19.12 1.77
C ALA A 32 -16.16 18.10 0.71
N THR A 33 -15.27 17.83 -0.25
CA THR A 33 -15.39 16.70 -1.19
C THR A 33 -14.14 15.84 -1.10
N ALA A 34 -14.23 14.54 -1.40
CA ALA A 34 -13.06 13.66 -1.36
C ALA A 34 -11.90 14.16 -2.25
N VAL A 35 -12.24 14.64 -3.45
CA VAL A 35 -11.28 15.25 -4.38
C VAL A 35 -10.66 16.52 -3.79
N GLY A 36 -11.49 17.42 -3.24
CA GLY A 36 -11.01 18.67 -2.65
C GLY A 36 -10.09 18.47 -1.45
N VAL A 37 -10.36 17.45 -0.61
CA VAL A 37 -9.48 17.08 0.50
C VAL A 37 -8.13 16.59 -0.01
N LEU A 38 -8.12 15.69 -1.00
CA LEU A 38 -6.87 15.19 -1.60
C LEU A 38 -6.07 16.30 -2.29
N ASP A 39 -6.74 17.21 -3.00
CA ASP A 39 -6.09 18.36 -3.64
C ASP A 39 -5.48 19.30 -2.59
N ALA A 40 -6.19 19.57 -1.48
CA ALA A 40 -5.69 20.40 -0.39
C ALA A 40 -4.47 19.78 0.31
N LEU A 41 -4.44 18.45 0.45
CA LEU A 41 -3.31 17.70 0.99
C LEU A 41 -2.15 17.53 0.00
N GLY A 42 -2.28 18.04 -1.24
CA GLY A 42 -1.25 17.94 -2.26
C GLY A 42 -1.02 16.50 -2.72
N ALA A 43 -2.08 15.68 -2.80
CA ALA A 43 -1.97 14.28 -3.19
C ALA A 43 -1.22 14.12 -4.53
N VAL A 44 -0.20 13.26 -4.53
CA VAL A 44 0.71 13.04 -5.65
C VAL A 44 0.44 11.72 -6.36
N GLY A 45 0.91 11.64 -7.60
CA GLY A 45 0.80 10.45 -8.42
C GLY A 45 -0.65 10.06 -8.70
N ARG A 46 -0.89 8.75 -8.70
CA ARG A 46 -2.15 8.19 -9.19
C ARG A 46 -3.18 8.06 -8.08
N ARG A 47 -4.44 8.34 -8.42
CA ARG A 47 -5.61 8.04 -7.59
C ARG A 47 -6.21 6.71 -8.03
N ARG A 48 -6.58 5.87 -7.08
CA ARG A 48 -7.22 4.56 -7.30
C ARG A 48 -8.56 4.52 -6.57
N THR A 49 -9.47 3.67 -7.03
CA THR A 49 -10.72 3.42 -6.32
C THR A 49 -10.61 2.13 -5.52
N GLY A 50 -10.98 2.18 -4.25
CA GLY A 50 -11.11 1.02 -3.37
C GLY A 50 -12.50 1.01 -2.74
N VAL A 51 -13.19 -0.13 -2.78
CA VAL A 51 -14.49 -0.29 -2.11
C VAL A 51 -14.26 -0.88 -0.72
N GLY A 52 -14.73 -0.16 0.28
CA GLY A 52 -14.55 -0.48 1.68
C GLY A 52 -13.09 -0.48 2.13
N TYR A 53 -12.91 -0.88 3.38
CA TYR A 53 -11.63 -1.00 4.05
C TYR A 53 -10.74 -2.05 3.37
N ALA A 54 -11.32 -3.18 2.94
CA ALA A 54 -10.61 -4.19 2.18
C ALA A 54 -10.06 -3.64 0.84
N GLY A 55 -10.87 -2.87 0.10
CA GLY A 55 -10.43 -2.24 -1.14
C GLY A 55 -9.39 -1.14 -0.91
N PHE A 56 -9.52 -0.35 0.17
CA PHE A 56 -8.48 0.59 0.58
C PHE A 56 -7.15 -0.11 0.86
N ASN A 57 -7.16 -1.16 1.68
CA ASN A 57 -5.95 -1.92 2.03
C ASN A 57 -5.30 -2.55 0.80
N GLN A 58 -6.11 -3.11 -0.11
CA GLN A 58 -5.62 -3.64 -1.37
C GLN A 58 -4.85 -2.56 -2.15
N ARG A 59 -5.42 -1.37 -2.35
CA ARG A 59 -4.75 -0.28 -3.07
C ARG A 59 -3.50 0.23 -2.33
N SER A 60 -3.51 0.24 -1.00
CA SER A 60 -2.30 0.58 -0.22
C SER A 60 -1.17 -0.42 -0.46
N MET A 61 -1.47 -1.71 -0.40
CA MET A 61 -0.49 -2.76 -0.68
C MET A 61 0.03 -2.71 -2.12
N GLU A 62 -0.81 -2.33 -3.09
CA GLU A 62 -0.39 -2.12 -4.48
C GLU A 62 0.67 -1.01 -4.58
N PHE A 63 0.46 0.13 -3.92
CA PHE A 63 1.43 1.22 -3.91
C PHE A 63 2.75 0.83 -3.26
N GLU A 64 2.71 0.08 -2.16
CA GLU A 64 3.91 -0.47 -1.51
C GLU A 64 4.67 -1.44 -2.45
N ARG A 65 3.95 -2.36 -3.10
CA ARG A 65 4.55 -3.33 -4.04
C ARG A 65 5.15 -2.69 -5.28
N LEU A 66 4.61 -1.55 -5.71
CA LEU A 66 5.16 -0.74 -6.79
C LEU A 66 6.36 0.12 -6.35
N GLY A 67 6.71 0.10 -5.06
CA GLY A 67 7.76 0.93 -4.47
C GLY A 67 7.43 2.42 -4.49
N LEU A 68 6.14 2.77 -4.57
CA LEU A 68 5.68 4.18 -4.55
C LEU A 68 5.57 4.73 -3.13
N VAL A 69 5.36 3.84 -2.16
CA VAL A 69 5.33 4.11 -0.72
C VAL A 69 6.24 3.12 -0.03
N ARG A 70 7.03 3.57 0.96
CA ARG A 70 7.91 2.68 1.73
C ARG A 70 7.15 2.19 2.98
N PRO A 71 7.27 0.89 3.32
CA PRO A 71 6.59 0.32 4.49
C PRO A 71 7.28 0.66 5.83
N ASP A 72 8.50 1.21 5.79
CA ASP A 72 9.31 1.47 6.97
C ASP A 72 8.98 2.84 7.59
N SER A 73 8.61 2.85 8.87
CA SER A 73 8.36 4.05 9.68
C SER A 73 9.65 4.67 10.25
N SER A 74 10.81 4.04 10.06
CA SER A 74 12.12 4.51 10.54
C SER A 74 12.93 5.28 9.50
N ALA A 75 12.57 5.15 8.22
CA ALA A 75 13.03 6.04 7.17
C ALA A 75 12.11 7.27 7.09
N ASP A 76 12.66 8.43 6.69
CA ASP A 76 11.87 9.61 6.37
C ASP A 76 10.92 9.27 5.21
N GLN A 77 9.72 8.75 5.53
CA GLN A 77 8.66 8.54 4.56
C GLN A 77 8.37 9.91 3.95
N THR A 78 8.41 10.02 2.63
CA THR A 78 8.11 11.27 1.91
C THR A 78 6.62 11.38 1.55
N VAL A 79 5.89 10.25 1.61
CA VAL A 79 4.45 10.15 1.35
C VAL A 79 3.80 9.08 2.22
N GLN A 80 2.49 9.21 2.45
CA GLN A 80 1.63 8.23 3.11
C GLN A 80 0.38 7.92 2.26
N THR A 81 -0.15 6.70 2.35
CA THR A 81 -1.37 6.32 1.64
C THR A 81 -2.61 6.65 2.46
N VAL A 82 -3.56 7.40 1.88
CA VAL A 82 -4.85 7.71 2.48
C VAL A 82 -6.00 7.27 1.59
N GLY A 83 -7.13 6.92 2.20
CA GLY A 83 -8.40 6.69 1.52
C GLY A 83 -9.38 7.78 1.89
N VAL A 84 -10.01 8.42 0.90
CA VAL A 84 -10.97 9.51 1.14
C VAL A 84 -12.30 9.21 0.44
N ALA A 85 -13.40 9.27 1.18
CA ALA A 85 -14.74 8.97 0.68
C ALA A 85 -15.75 10.07 1.04
N ASP A 86 -16.60 10.43 0.08
CA ASP A 86 -17.80 11.22 0.34
C ASP A 86 -18.86 10.31 1.00
N ILE A 87 -19.18 10.58 2.27
CA ILE A 87 -20.06 9.71 3.08
C ILE A 87 -21.46 10.31 3.31
N GLY A 88 -21.76 11.41 2.62
CA GLY A 88 -23.05 12.10 2.68
C GLY A 88 -23.19 13.05 3.87
N LYS A 89 -24.36 13.70 3.98
CA LYS A 89 -24.68 14.72 5.01
C LYS A 89 -23.68 15.88 5.09
N GLY A 90 -22.97 16.17 4.00
CA GLY A 90 -21.92 17.20 3.97
C GLY A 90 -20.62 16.79 4.66
N TRP A 91 -20.37 15.49 4.84
CA TRP A 91 -19.14 14.98 5.45
C TRP A 91 -18.34 14.11 4.50
N VAL A 92 -17.03 14.21 4.65
CA VAL A 92 -16.01 13.37 4.02
C VAL A 92 -15.32 12.57 5.12
N LEU A 93 -15.07 11.29 4.85
CA LEU A 93 -14.27 10.40 5.67
C LEU A 93 -12.89 10.24 5.05
N LEU A 94 -11.84 10.55 5.81
CA LEU A 94 -10.47 10.18 5.50
C LEU A 94 -10.03 9.06 6.44
N ILE A 95 -9.44 8.02 5.87
CA ILE A 95 -8.82 6.92 6.60
C ILE A 95 -7.36 6.74 6.20
N GLN A 96 -6.56 6.23 7.13
CA GLN A 96 -5.16 5.88 6.91
C GLN A 96 -4.81 4.60 7.67
N GLN A 97 -3.92 3.78 7.11
CA GLN A 97 -3.26 2.66 7.78
C GLN A 97 -1.74 2.90 7.82
N ASN A 98 -1.01 2.21 8.70
CA ASN A 98 0.45 2.31 8.85
C ASN A 98 0.88 3.76 9.13
N SER A 99 0.12 4.44 10.00
CA SER A 99 0.17 5.89 10.14
C SER A 99 1.19 6.37 11.15
N ASP A 100 1.87 7.48 10.80
CA ASP A 100 2.60 8.29 11.77
C ASP A 100 1.70 9.33 12.44
N TYR A 101 1.03 10.26 11.71
CA TYR A 101 0.19 11.31 12.33
C TYR A 101 -0.57 12.27 11.37
N LEU A 102 -0.77 11.97 10.08
CA LEU A 102 -1.25 12.98 9.10
C LEU A 102 -2.48 13.78 9.57
N GLY A 103 -3.56 13.09 9.96
CA GLY A 103 -4.81 13.73 10.36
C GLY A 103 -4.77 14.42 11.72
N VAL A 104 -3.63 14.39 12.42
CA VAL A 104 -3.43 14.99 13.75
C VAL A 104 -2.21 15.91 13.80
N ASP A 105 -1.54 16.16 12.66
CA ASP A 105 -0.45 17.13 12.54
C ASP A 105 -0.96 18.47 12.02
N ASP A 106 -0.70 19.54 12.78
CA ASP A 106 -1.18 20.89 12.46
C ASP A 106 -0.61 21.43 11.13
N LYS A 107 0.60 21.02 10.73
CA LYS A 107 1.25 21.51 9.50
C LYS A 107 0.75 20.74 8.29
N LEU A 108 0.72 19.41 8.36
CA LEU A 108 0.31 18.56 7.24
C LEU A 108 -1.20 18.65 6.99
N PHE A 109 -2.02 18.72 8.05
CA PHE A 109 -3.47 18.83 7.93
C PHE A 109 -3.96 20.28 7.88
N GLY A 110 -3.07 21.26 8.07
CA GLY A 110 -3.35 22.70 8.01
C GLY A 110 -4.13 23.15 6.78
N PRO A 111 -3.79 22.72 5.55
CA PRO A 111 -4.56 23.06 4.35
C PRO A 111 -6.04 22.67 4.41
N VAL A 112 -6.37 21.57 5.09
CA VAL A 112 -7.76 21.10 5.27
C VAL A 112 -8.43 21.86 6.43
N THR A 113 -7.79 21.89 7.60
CA THR A 113 -8.39 22.47 8.83
C THR A 113 -8.63 23.98 8.74
N LYS A 114 -7.91 24.69 7.87
CA LYS A 114 -8.12 26.12 7.60
C LYS A 114 -9.49 26.43 7.01
N HIS A 115 -10.09 25.49 6.28
CA HIS A 115 -11.31 25.71 5.51
C HIS A 115 -12.49 24.85 5.96
N HIS A 116 -12.22 23.84 6.80
CA HIS A 116 -13.22 22.84 7.19
C HIS A 116 -13.25 22.65 8.71
N GLU A 117 -14.43 22.33 9.22
CA GLU A 117 -14.54 21.70 10.53
C GLU A 117 -14.05 20.25 10.43
N VAL A 118 -13.18 19.85 11.34
CA VAL A 118 -12.53 18.55 11.33
C VAL A 118 -12.60 17.94 12.72
N VAL A 119 -13.04 16.69 12.80
CA VAL A 119 -12.84 15.83 13.97
C VAL A 119 -11.96 14.66 13.53
N SER A 120 -10.82 14.48 14.17
CA SER A 120 -9.85 13.45 13.82
C SER A 120 -9.42 12.69 15.05
N HIS A 121 -9.23 11.39 14.91
CA HIS A 121 -8.50 10.61 15.89
C HIS A 121 -7.52 9.64 15.25
N PHE A 122 -6.46 9.36 16.02
CA PHE A 122 -5.32 8.57 15.60
C PHE A 122 -4.88 7.66 16.75
N SER A 123 -4.35 6.49 16.41
CA SER A 123 -3.61 5.62 17.33
C SER A 123 -2.56 4.81 16.57
N ASN A 124 -1.39 4.51 17.14
CA ASN A 124 -0.37 3.64 16.56
C ASN A 124 0.27 2.65 17.54
N VAL A 125 1.20 1.86 17.00
CA VAL A 125 1.92 0.77 17.69
C VAL A 125 2.79 1.22 18.85
N ASN A 126 3.20 2.50 18.85
CA ASN A 126 4.01 3.09 19.91
C ASN A 126 3.15 3.61 21.08
N ALA A 127 1.87 3.20 21.13
CA ALA A 127 0.87 3.67 22.08
C ALA A 127 0.71 5.20 22.07
N LEU A 128 0.97 5.83 20.92
CA LEU A 128 0.62 7.23 20.68
C LEU A 128 -0.80 7.28 20.15
N SER A 129 -1.64 8.12 20.74
CA SER A 129 -2.94 8.47 20.21
C SER A 129 -3.24 9.95 20.35
N ARG A 130 -4.17 10.42 19.53
CA ARG A 130 -4.60 11.81 19.59
C ARG A 130 -6.04 11.90 19.15
N PHE A 131 -6.83 12.69 19.86
CA PHE A 131 -8.13 13.17 19.43
C PHE A 131 -8.01 14.67 19.21
N MET A 132 -8.56 15.17 18.11
CA MET A 132 -8.47 16.57 17.73
C MET A 132 -9.78 17.07 17.12
N TRP A 133 -10.15 18.30 17.49
CA TRP A 133 -11.27 19.02 16.92
C TRP A 133 -10.82 20.41 16.47
N TRP A 134 -10.94 20.68 15.18
CA TRP A 134 -10.72 21.99 14.57
C TRP A 134 -12.03 22.56 14.08
N ARG A 135 -12.18 23.87 14.27
CA ARG A 135 -13.29 24.66 13.75
C ARG A 135 -12.82 26.08 13.49
N ASP A 136 -13.31 26.70 12.43
CA ASP A 136 -12.95 28.08 12.04
C ASP A 136 -11.44 28.29 11.86
N GLY A 137 -10.74 27.29 11.30
CA GLY A 137 -9.29 27.35 11.11
C GLY A 137 -8.45 27.27 12.38
N GLN A 138 -9.06 26.91 13.52
CA GLN A 138 -8.39 26.84 14.82
C GLN A 138 -8.62 25.51 15.50
N ARG A 139 -7.59 25.01 16.16
CA ARG A 139 -7.68 23.85 17.06
C ARG A 139 -8.44 24.24 18.32
N LYS A 140 -9.61 23.63 18.53
CA LYS A 140 -10.46 23.88 19.71
C LYS A 140 -10.12 22.94 20.85
N VAL A 141 -9.97 21.66 20.55
CA VAL A 141 -9.65 20.62 21.55
C VAL A 141 -8.61 19.67 20.97
N SER A 142 -7.68 19.24 21.82
CA SER A 142 -6.72 18.20 21.49
C SER A 142 -6.26 17.50 22.75
N PHE A 143 -6.36 16.17 22.76
CA PHE A 143 -5.93 15.36 23.89
C PHE A 143 -5.48 13.97 23.46
N GLU A 144 -4.68 13.32 24.30
CA GLU A 144 -4.34 11.90 24.22
C GLU A 144 -5.46 11.07 24.90
N PRO A 145 -6.27 10.28 24.16
CA PRO A 145 -7.37 9.49 24.72
C PRO A 145 -6.99 8.52 25.83
N MET A 146 -5.73 8.05 25.90
CA MET A 146 -5.29 7.18 26.99
C MET A 146 -5.01 7.92 28.30
N ILE A 147 -4.65 9.21 28.23
CA ILE A 147 -4.28 10.06 29.39
C ILE A 147 -4.80 11.50 29.17
N PRO A 148 -6.13 11.70 29.13
CA PRO A 148 -6.72 12.92 28.59
C PRO A 148 -6.63 14.15 29.51
N THR A 149 -6.48 13.95 30.83
CA THR A 149 -6.71 14.97 31.86
C THR A 149 -5.89 16.25 31.66
N GLY A 150 -4.57 16.13 31.59
CA GLY A 150 -3.69 17.31 31.46
C GLY A 150 -3.87 18.07 30.14
N ASP A 151 -4.23 17.36 29.06
CA ASP A 151 -4.54 17.99 27.77
C ASP A 151 -5.90 18.72 27.80
N LEU A 152 -6.92 18.11 28.42
CA LEU A 152 -8.23 18.70 28.55
C LEU A 152 -8.23 19.93 29.48
N GLU A 153 -7.43 19.95 30.54
CA GLU A 153 -7.21 21.14 31.37
C GLU A 153 -6.62 22.30 30.54
N ARG A 154 -5.63 22.02 29.67
CA ARG A 154 -5.10 23.03 28.74
C ARG A 154 -6.16 23.50 27.75
N ALA A 155 -6.99 22.59 27.24
CA ALA A 155 -8.09 22.93 26.34
C ALA A 155 -9.14 23.81 27.03
N GLN A 156 -9.45 23.57 28.31
CA GLN A 156 -10.37 24.41 29.08
C GLN A 156 -9.88 25.86 29.20
N ALA A 157 -8.58 26.09 29.29
CA ALA A 157 -8.02 27.45 29.32
C ALA A 157 -8.09 28.15 27.96
N ALA A 158 -7.91 27.40 26.86
CA ALA A 158 -7.84 27.95 25.50
C ALA A 158 -9.22 28.08 24.82
N SER A 159 -10.10 27.09 24.99
CA SER A 159 -11.43 27.00 24.39
C SER A 159 -12.44 26.44 25.41
N PRO A 160 -12.86 27.23 26.42
CA PRO A 160 -13.63 26.73 27.57
C PRO A 160 -14.96 26.04 27.20
N ALA A 161 -15.68 26.59 26.21
CA ALA A 161 -16.98 26.07 25.81
C ALA A 161 -16.86 24.72 25.09
N GLU A 162 -15.91 24.60 24.16
CA GLU A 162 -15.62 23.37 23.43
C GLU A 162 -15.06 22.29 24.35
N ALA A 163 -14.15 22.63 25.26
CA ALA A 163 -13.60 21.70 26.23
C ALA A 163 -14.68 21.17 27.20
N ALA A 164 -15.57 22.04 27.69
CA ALA A 164 -16.71 21.62 28.53
C ALA A 164 -17.66 20.67 27.79
N THR A 165 -17.90 20.93 26.50
CA THR A 165 -18.69 20.04 25.63
C THR A 165 -18.04 18.67 25.50
N VAL A 166 -16.73 18.63 25.20
CA VAL A 166 -16.00 17.37 25.06
C VAL A 166 -15.96 16.57 26.36
N LEU A 167 -15.75 17.21 27.52
CA LEU A 167 -15.74 16.54 28.81
C LEU A 167 -17.09 15.89 29.16
N ALA A 168 -18.18 16.62 28.92
CA ALA A 168 -19.53 16.09 29.10
C ALA A 168 -19.74 14.86 28.20
N LEU A 169 -19.35 14.95 26.92
CA LEU A 169 -19.49 13.85 25.97
C LEU A 169 -18.61 12.65 26.32
N ILE A 170 -17.36 12.84 26.76
CA ILE A 170 -16.48 11.74 27.23
C ILE A 170 -17.18 10.95 28.34
N THR A 171 -17.81 11.66 29.28
CA THR A 171 -18.55 11.04 30.38
C THR A 171 -19.77 10.26 29.88
N GLU A 172 -20.50 10.80 28.91
CA GLU A 172 -21.68 10.15 28.31
C GLU A 172 -21.33 8.90 27.50
N VAL A 173 -20.29 8.98 26.64
CA VAL A 173 -19.95 7.89 25.71
C VAL A 173 -19.18 6.76 26.39
N GLY A 174 -18.39 7.07 27.42
CA GLY A 174 -17.49 6.13 28.09
C GLY A 174 -16.29 5.69 27.24
N GLY A 175 -15.43 4.85 27.81
CA GLY A 175 -14.27 4.24 27.13
C GLY A 175 -12.99 5.11 27.12
N ILE A 176 -13.13 6.43 27.33
CA ILE A 176 -12.03 7.36 27.64
C ILE A 176 -12.17 7.73 29.12
N ASP A 177 -11.17 7.41 29.93
CA ASP A 177 -11.24 7.65 31.38
C ASP A 177 -10.57 8.97 31.75
N LEU A 178 -11.28 9.74 32.58
CA LEU A 178 -10.81 11.02 33.11
C LEU A 178 -10.08 10.86 34.45
N ASP A 179 -10.24 9.71 35.09
CA ASP A 179 -9.59 9.40 36.36
C ASP A 179 -8.24 8.73 36.11
N ASP A 180 -7.19 9.23 36.77
CA ASP A 180 -5.89 8.58 36.81
C ASP A 180 -6.03 7.22 37.53
N TYR A 181 -6.14 6.14 36.76
CA TYR A 181 -6.31 4.80 37.31
C TYR A 181 -5.01 4.31 37.97
N HIS A 182 -5.04 4.09 39.28
CA HIS A 182 -3.89 3.62 40.07
C HIS A 182 -3.75 2.08 40.19
N GLY A 183 -4.37 1.30 39.29
CA GLY A 183 -4.33 -0.17 39.29
C GLY A 183 -3.75 -0.79 38.01
N THR A 184 -3.71 -2.13 37.96
CA THR A 184 -3.35 -2.87 36.73
C THR A 184 -4.59 -3.00 35.84
N ARG A 185 -4.61 -2.25 34.75
CA ARG A 185 -5.73 -2.26 33.82
C ARG A 185 -5.54 -3.33 32.75
N THR A 186 -6.54 -4.20 32.57
CA THR A 186 -6.49 -5.30 31.59
C THR A 186 -7.19 -4.97 30.28
N GLU A 187 -8.01 -3.92 30.24
CA GLU A 187 -8.80 -3.54 29.07
C GLU A 187 -8.80 -2.02 28.85
N PHE A 188 -8.52 -1.59 27.62
CA PHE A 188 -8.53 -0.20 27.18
C PHE A 188 -9.55 -0.04 26.05
N PHE A 189 -10.45 0.95 26.16
CA PHE A 189 -11.53 1.21 25.19
C PHE A 189 -11.42 2.62 24.58
N HIS A 190 -10.23 3.23 24.64
CA HIS A 190 -10.03 4.62 24.26
C HIS A 190 -10.22 4.85 22.75
N ILE A 191 -9.98 3.83 21.93
CA ILE A 191 -10.22 3.88 20.47
C ILE A 191 -11.73 3.89 20.21
N GLU A 192 -12.46 2.95 20.80
CA GLU A 192 -13.92 2.85 20.66
C GLU A 192 -14.62 4.08 21.25
N GLY A 193 -14.11 4.60 22.37
CA GLY A 193 -14.55 5.86 22.96
C GLY A 193 -14.27 7.07 22.07
N SER A 194 -13.15 7.07 21.33
CA SER A 194 -12.83 8.13 20.35
C SER A 194 -13.81 8.13 19.17
N PHE A 195 -14.16 6.96 18.64
CA PHE A 195 -15.19 6.85 17.60
C PHE A 195 -16.55 7.37 18.11
N ALA A 196 -16.97 6.91 19.29
CA ALA A 196 -18.24 7.35 19.88
C ALA A 196 -18.26 8.87 20.15
N LEU A 197 -17.17 9.44 20.66
CA LEU A 197 -17.03 10.88 20.84
C LEU A 197 -17.10 11.64 19.51
N ALA A 198 -16.44 11.13 18.47
CA ALA A 198 -16.48 11.74 17.14
C ALA A 198 -17.91 11.75 16.57
N GLU A 199 -18.66 10.65 16.71
CA GLU A 199 -20.07 10.61 16.30
C GLU A 199 -20.92 11.63 17.07
N ARG A 200 -20.73 11.74 18.39
CA ARG A 200 -21.52 12.68 19.21
C ARG A 200 -21.24 14.14 18.87
N LEU A 201 -20.01 14.47 18.47
CA LEU A 201 -19.64 15.82 18.03
C LEU A 201 -20.16 16.15 16.62
N THR A 202 -20.16 15.18 15.71
CA THR A 202 -20.41 15.41 14.27
C THR A 202 -21.81 15.01 13.82
N GLY A 203 -22.49 14.12 14.55
CA GLY A 203 -23.70 13.42 14.12
C GLY A 203 -23.46 12.36 13.04
N VAL A 204 -22.20 11.96 12.83
CA VAL A 204 -21.80 10.99 11.80
C VAL A 204 -21.30 9.71 12.46
N GLU A 205 -22.02 8.62 12.20
CA GLU A 205 -21.64 7.28 12.63
C GLU A 205 -20.62 6.69 11.64
N VAL A 206 -19.40 6.39 12.10
CA VAL A 206 -18.42 5.63 11.31
C VAL A 206 -18.64 4.15 11.58
N SER A 207 -19.71 3.60 11.03
CA SER A 207 -20.09 2.22 11.32
C SER A 207 -19.19 1.20 10.60
N LYS A 208 -19.22 -0.04 11.08
CA LYS A 208 -18.62 -1.18 10.39
C LYS A 208 -19.10 -1.30 8.94
N GLU A 209 -20.39 -1.09 8.71
CA GLU A 209 -21.00 -1.19 7.38
C GLU A 209 -20.50 -0.06 6.47
N LEU A 210 -20.41 1.17 6.98
CA LEU A 210 -19.84 2.29 6.24
C LEU A 210 -18.42 1.96 5.77
N LEU A 211 -17.57 1.45 6.66
CA LEU A 211 -16.21 1.06 6.32
C LEU A 211 -16.16 -0.11 5.33
N ARG A 212 -17.19 -0.94 5.22
CA ARG A 212 -17.24 -2.04 4.23
C ARG A 212 -17.75 -1.60 2.87
N SER A 213 -18.62 -0.60 2.81
CA SER A 213 -19.30 -0.20 1.58
C SER A 213 -18.82 1.11 0.97
N ALA A 214 -18.14 1.98 1.74
CA ALA A 214 -17.70 3.28 1.26
C ALA A 214 -16.76 3.17 0.05
N VAL A 215 -16.94 4.04 -0.93
CA VAL A 215 -16.07 4.08 -2.12
C VAL A 215 -14.97 5.10 -1.84
N PHE A 216 -13.78 4.60 -1.52
CA PHE A 216 -12.61 5.43 -1.25
C PHE A 216 -11.85 5.77 -2.53
N THR A 217 -11.52 7.04 -2.68
CA THR A 217 -10.40 7.48 -3.52
C THR A 217 -9.12 7.31 -2.72
N VAL A 218 -8.28 6.36 -3.14
CA VAL A 218 -7.01 6.03 -2.50
C VAL A 218 -5.88 6.75 -3.22
N ALA A 219 -5.05 7.47 -2.46
CA ALA A 219 -3.98 8.29 -3.01
C ALA A 219 -2.79 8.38 -2.03
N MET A 220 -1.65 8.84 -2.54
CA MET A 220 -0.48 9.17 -1.75
C MET A 220 -0.46 10.65 -1.45
N VAL A 221 -0.20 11.03 -0.20
CA VAL A 221 -0.08 12.42 0.24
C VAL A 221 1.31 12.68 0.81
N PRO A 222 1.97 13.80 0.47
CA PRO A 222 3.26 14.15 1.04
C PRO A 222 3.21 14.26 2.58
N THR A 223 4.24 13.76 3.24
CA THR A 223 4.50 13.93 4.69
C THR A 223 5.43 15.10 4.98
N THR A 224 5.88 15.79 3.93
CA THR A 224 6.65 17.04 4.00
C THR A 224 6.01 18.07 3.09
N ALA A 225 6.23 19.36 3.38
CA ALA A 225 5.72 20.44 2.54
C ALA A 225 6.47 20.57 1.19
N GLU A 226 7.64 19.94 1.07
CA GLU A 226 8.53 20.00 -0.09
C GLU A 226 9.06 18.59 -0.41
N PRO A 227 8.35 17.80 -1.25
CA PRO A 227 8.87 16.51 -1.70
C PRO A 227 10.08 16.73 -2.62
N GLU A 228 11.19 16.02 -2.36
CA GLU A 228 12.47 16.20 -3.08
C GLU A 228 12.36 15.91 -4.59
N ASP A 229 11.46 15.01 -5.00
CA ASP A 229 11.13 14.73 -6.39
C ASP A 229 9.63 14.38 -6.53
N PRO A 230 8.80 15.23 -7.18
CA PRO A 230 7.37 14.97 -7.36
C PRO A 230 7.08 13.74 -8.23
N HIS A 231 8.04 13.28 -9.06
CA HIS A 231 7.89 12.10 -9.91
C HIS A 231 8.37 10.80 -9.25
N ALA A 232 8.98 10.86 -8.05
CA ALA A 232 9.38 9.66 -7.31
C ALA A 232 8.18 8.71 -7.06
N HIS A 233 6.99 9.29 -6.94
CA HIS A 233 5.74 8.59 -6.66
C HIS A 233 4.91 8.30 -7.91
N GLU A 234 5.52 8.38 -9.09
CA GLU A 234 4.92 7.98 -10.37
C GLU A 234 5.70 6.81 -11.00
N LEU A 235 5.00 5.98 -11.77
CA LEU A 235 5.65 5.01 -12.64
C LEU A 235 6.19 5.75 -13.87
N PRO A 236 7.42 5.44 -14.33
CA PRO A 236 7.99 6.08 -15.49
C PRO A 236 7.17 5.74 -16.75
N PRO A 237 7.19 6.61 -17.77
CA PRO A 237 6.54 6.32 -19.04
C PRO A 237 7.19 5.11 -19.73
N ARG A 238 6.37 4.31 -20.40
CA ARG A 238 6.85 3.16 -21.18
C ARG A 238 7.38 3.62 -22.54
N THR A 239 8.67 3.94 -22.61
CA THR A 239 9.35 4.38 -23.84
C THR A 239 10.29 3.31 -24.38
N PRO A 240 10.00 2.69 -25.55
CA PRO A 240 10.87 1.69 -26.17
C PRO A 240 12.30 2.18 -26.42
N LEU A 241 13.29 1.35 -26.11
CA LEU A 241 14.72 1.61 -26.30
C LEU A 241 15.22 0.96 -27.60
N LEU A 242 14.80 1.53 -28.73
CA LEU A 242 15.09 1.00 -30.08
C LEU A 242 16.41 1.53 -30.69
N GLY A 243 17.16 2.36 -29.97
CA GLY A 243 18.48 2.87 -30.37
C GLY A 243 19.55 1.76 -30.43
N ASN A 244 20.79 2.06 -30.81
CA ASN A 244 21.87 1.06 -30.94
C ASN A 244 22.59 0.73 -29.63
N HIS A 245 22.31 1.48 -28.58
CA HIS A 245 22.83 1.29 -27.23
C HIS A 245 21.72 1.60 -26.23
N ALA A 246 21.86 1.08 -25.02
CA ALA A 246 21.04 1.44 -23.88
C ALA A 246 21.88 1.32 -22.61
N THR A 247 21.64 2.23 -21.67
CA THR A 247 22.23 2.19 -20.33
C THR A 247 21.35 1.42 -19.36
N TRP A 248 21.92 0.97 -18.24
CA TRP A 248 21.13 0.36 -17.17
C TRP A 248 20.05 1.31 -16.65
N GLY A 249 20.34 2.61 -16.49
CA GLY A 249 19.35 3.59 -16.04
C GLY A 249 18.11 3.66 -16.95
N GLU A 250 18.32 3.66 -18.27
CA GLU A 250 17.23 3.64 -19.26
C GLU A 250 16.44 2.31 -19.21
N VAL A 251 17.14 1.17 -19.19
CA VAL A 251 16.50 -0.15 -19.14
C VAL A 251 15.73 -0.36 -17.85
N HIS A 252 16.27 0.09 -16.71
CA HIS A 252 15.60 0.04 -15.41
C HIS A 252 14.33 0.91 -15.39
N GLN A 253 14.36 2.12 -15.98
CA GLN A 253 13.15 2.93 -16.12
C GLN A 253 12.09 2.22 -16.98
N LEU A 254 12.49 1.64 -18.11
CA LEU A 254 11.57 0.88 -18.96
C LEU A 254 11.02 -0.36 -18.23
N TYR A 255 11.85 -1.10 -17.49
CA TYR A 255 11.43 -2.22 -16.64
C TYR A 255 10.40 -1.77 -15.60
N ARG A 256 10.69 -0.69 -14.86
CA ARG A 256 9.78 -0.16 -13.84
C ARG A 256 8.44 0.31 -14.43
N SER A 257 8.41 0.76 -15.69
CA SER A 257 7.17 1.12 -16.40
C SER A 257 6.22 -0.08 -16.63
N THR A 258 6.69 -1.31 -16.41
CA THR A 258 5.90 -2.55 -16.52
C THR A 258 5.45 -3.12 -15.20
N ALA A 259 5.66 -2.42 -14.08
CA ALA A 259 5.36 -2.93 -12.75
C ALA A 259 3.87 -3.28 -12.51
N GLU A 260 2.96 -2.73 -13.31
CA GLU A 260 1.52 -3.05 -13.30
C GLU A 260 1.09 -3.96 -14.47
N ALA A 261 1.99 -4.30 -15.38
CA ALA A 261 1.63 -5.01 -16.61
C ALA A 261 1.19 -6.45 -16.28
N THR A 262 0.04 -6.85 -16.83
CA THR A 262 -0.29 -8.27 -16.92
C THR A 262 0.58 -8.92 -17.98
N VAL A 263 0.95 -10.17 -17.76
CA VAL A 263 1.81 -10.94 -18.68
C VAL A 263 1.17 -12.28 -18.97
N HIS A 264 1.02 -12.60 -20.24
CA HIS A 264 0.70 -13.92 -20.73
C HIS A 264 1.84 -14.39 -21.62
N ALA A 265 2.48 -15.52 -21.27
CA ALA A 265 3.62 -16.02 -22.02
C ALA A 265 3.84 -17.52 -21.83
N THR A 266 4.78 -18.07 -22.60
CA THR A 266 5.34 -19.41 -22.36
C THR A 266 6.70 -19.27 -21.71
N MET A 267 6.90 -19.88 -20.54
CA MET A 267 8.21 -20.00 -19.89
C MET A 267 8.83 -21.35 -20.23
N VAL A 268 10.09 -21.33 -20.63
CA VAL A 268 10.96 -22.50 -20.74
C VAL A 268 12.04 -22.41 -19.68
N LEU A 269 12.06 -23.39 -18.78
CA LEU A 269 13.11 -23.59 -17.80
C LEU A 269 14.04 -24.70 -18.28
N SER A 270 15.33 -24.43 -18.34
CA SER A 270 16.37 -25.43 -18.63
C SER A 270 17.36 -25.50 -17.48
N GLU A 271 17.56 -26.68 -16.91
CA GLU A 271 18.50 -26.91 -15.81
C GLU A 271 19.57 -27.93 -16.18
N THR A 272 20.79 -27.72 -15.69
CA THR A 272 21.89 -28.68 -15.82
C THR A 272 22.23 -29.24 -14.44
N GLN A 273 21.72 -30.44 -14.14
CA GLN A 273 22.09 -31.20 -12.94
C GLN A 273 23.09 -32.31 -13.30
N GLY A 274 24.37 -32.04 -13.05
CA GLY A 274 25.44 -32.98 -13.39
C GLY A 274 25.59 -33.19 -14.90
N ARG A 275 25.22 -34.38 -15.41
CA ARG A 275 25.25 -34.71 -16.86
C ARG A 275 23.88 -34.64 -17.54
N ALA A 276 22.79 -34.51 -16.78
CA ALA A 276 21.45 -34.46 -17.32
C ALA A 276 21.02 -33.00 -17.57
N LYS A 277 20.33 -32.77 -18.68
CA LYS A 277 19.63 -31.52 -18.97
C LYS A 277 18.14 -31.77 -18.82
N GLU A 278 17.52 -31.07 -17.88
CA GLU A 278 16.07 -31.10 -17.70
C GLU A 278 15.47 -29.84 -18.35
N ARG A 279 14.32 -30.01 -19.00
CA ARG A 279 13.61 -28.92 -19.67
C ARG A 279 12.13 -28.99 -19.29
N HIS A 280 11.63 -27.87 -18.79
CA HIS A 280 10.23 -27.71 -18.40
C HIS A 280 9.64 -26.53 -19.17
N GLU A 281 8.41 -26.69 -19.63
CA GLU A 281 7.72 -25.70 -20.45
C GLU A 281 6.31 -25.51 -19.92
N VAL A 282 5.95 -24.26 -19.64
CA VAL A 282 4.64 -23.89 -19.07
C VAL A 282 4.12 -22.64 -19.76
N GLU A 283 2.82 -22.63 -20.05
CA GLU A 283 2.08 -21.41 -20.38
C GLU A 283 1.59 -20.79 -19.07
N PHE A 284 1.68 -19.47 -18.94
CA PHE A 284 1.26 -18.80 -17.71
C PHE A 284 0.59 -17.45 -17.96
N TRP A 285 -0.24 -17.07 -16.99
CA TRP A 285 -0.84 -15.75 -16.84
C TRP A 285 -0.37 -15.17 -15.52
N TYR A 286 0.08 -13.92 -15.55
CA TYR A 286 0.60 -13.20 -14.39
C TYR A 286 -0.06 -11.84 -14.30
N SER A 287 -0.66 -11.55 -13.15
CA SER A 287 -1.08 -10.22 -12.73
C SER A 287 -0.31 -9.86 -11.45
N PRO A 288 0.39 -8.71 -11.41
CA PRO A 288 1.15 -8.32 -10.21
C PRO A 288 0.29 -8.14 -8.95
N PHE A 289 -1.02 -7.97 -9.12
CA PHE A 289 -2.00 -7.71 -8.05
C PHE A 289 -3.12 -8.74 -7.92
N ASP A 290 -3.12 -9.79 -8.74
CA ASP A 290 -4.11 -10.86 -8.60
C ASP A 290 -3.45 -12.22 -8.40
N GLY A 291 -2.36 -12.52 -9.12
CA GLY A 291 -1.70 -13.83 -9.00
C GLY A 291 -0.96 -14.33 -10.23
N THR A 292 -0.57 -15.61 -10.16
CA THR A 292 0.01 -16.37 -11.27
C THR A 292 -0.82 -17.64 -11.50
N ARG A 293 -1.12 -17.98 -12.76
CA ARG A 293 -1.68 -19.27 -13.17
C ARG A 293 -0.72 -19.92 -14.15
N GLN A 294 -0.44 -21.22 -13.98
CA GLN A 294 0.44 -21.98 -14.86
C GLN A 294 -0.28 -23.25 -15.39
N ILE A 295 -0.09 -23.54 -16.67
CA ILE A 295 -0.57 -24.74 -17.36
C ILE A 295 0.60 -25.41 -18.07
N ASP A 296 0.66 -26.73 -18.02
CA ASP A 296 1.61 -27.54 -18.78
C ASP A 296 0.90 -28.58 -19.66
N ALA A 297 1.66 -29.50 -20.26
CA ALA A 297 1.13 -30.55 -21.12
C ALA A 297 0.11 -31.49 -20.44
N HIS A 298 0.03 -31.49 -19.10
CA HIS A 298 -0.90 -32.30 -18.33
C HIS A 298 -2.06 -31.47 -17.74
N GLY A 299 -2.22 -30.21 -18.17
CA GLY A 299 -3.29 -29.31 -17.74
C GLY A 299 -2.83 -28.34 -16.65
N LEU A 300 -3.74 -27.95 -15.76
CA LEU A 300 -3.45 -26.98 -14.70
C LEU A 300 -2.29 -27.47 -13.82
N LEU A 301 -1.26 -26.65 -13.71
CA LEU A 301 -0.06 -26.95 -12.95
C LEU A 301 -0.06 -26.21 -11.60
N SER A 302 -0.38 -24.91 -11.61
CA SER A 302 -0.52 -24.14 -10.38
C SER A 302 -1.40 -22.90 -10.55
N VAL A 303 -1.95 -22.44 -9.42
CA VAL A 303 -2.60 -21.15 -9.26
C VAL A 303 -2.11 -20.56 -7.95
N VAL A 304 -1.57 -19.36 -7.99
CA VAL A 304 -1.13 -18.60 -6.82
C VAL A 304 -1.90 -17.30 -6.83
N SER A 305 -2.65 -17.03 -5.77
CA SER A 305 -3.32 -15.75 -5.53
C SER A 305 -2.67 -15.03 -4.35
N HIS A 306 -3.23 -13.91 -3.90
CA HIS A 306 -2.75 -13.22 -2.70
C HIS A 306 -3.11 -13.86 -1.38
N VAL A 307 -4.16 -14.69 -1.36
CA VAL A 307 -4.68 -15.30 -0.14
C VAL A 307 -4.42 -16.80 -0.07
N ASP A 308 -4.21 -17.43 -1.23
CA ASP A 308 -4.15 -18.88 -1.33
C ASP A 308 -3.31 -19.35 -2.52
N HIS A 309 -2.87 -20.61 -2.47
CA HIS A 309 -2.08 -21.24 -3.53
C HIS A 309 -2.47 -22.71 -3.69
N TRP A 310 -2.42 -23.19 -4.93
CA TRP A 310 -2.60 -24.59 -5.28
C TRP A 310 -1.59 -24.99 -6.35
N HIS A 311 -1.15 -26.23 -6.29
CA HIS A 311 -0.36 -26.83 -7.35
C HIS A 311 -0.65 -28.32 -7.47
N ARG A 312 -0.40 -28.86 -8.66
CA ARG A 312 -0.57 -30.27 -8.95
C ARG A 312 0.61 -31.08 -8.39
N GLY A 313 0.32 -32.01 -7.49
CA GLY A 313 1.32 -32.92 -6.90
C GLY A 313 1.88 -32.43 -5.56
N PRO A 314 2.78 -33.20 -4.93
CA PRO A 314 3.22 -32.95 -3.56
C PRO A 314 4.25 -31.82 -3.41
N PHE A 315 4.77 -31.27 -4.52
CA PHE A 315 5.80 -30.24 -4.53
C PHE A 315 5.41 -29.08 -5.44
N ASN A 316 5.83 -27.88 -5.08
CA ASN A 316 5.68 -26.69 -5.92
C ASN A 316 6.31 -26.91 -7.30
N PRO A 317 5.73 -26.32 -8.36
CA PRO A 317 6.37 -26.30 -9.66
C PRO A 317 7.76 -25.67 -9.56
N ILE A 318 8.71 -26.21 -10.31
CA ILE A 318 10.06 -25.64 -10.39
C ILE A 318 10.13 -24.41 -11.30
N THR A 319 9.05 -24.11 -12.03
CA THR A 319 8.82 -22.91 -12.84
C THR A 319 8.18 -21.80 -12.01
N TRP A 320 8.83 -20.62 -11.99
CA TRP A 320 8.46 -19.48 -11.15
C TRP A 320 8.40 -18.21 -12.03
N PRO A 321 7.39 -18.05 -12.89
CA PRO A 321 7.29 -16.91 -13.79
C PRO A 321 7.39 -15.56 -13.07
N GLU A 322 6.74 -15.42 -11.92
CA GLU A 322 6.83 -14.23 -11.07
C GLU A 322 8.25 -13.94 -10.60
N GLY A 323 9.09 -14.96 -10.42
CA GLY A 323 10.49 -14.81 -10.04
C GLY A 323 11.37 -14.23 -11.14
N LEU A 324 10.96 -14.35 -12.41
CA LEU A 324 11.60 -13.70 -13.56
C LEU A 324 11.00 -12.31 -13.79
N LEU A 325 9.68 -12.16 -13.74
CA LEU A 325 9.00 -10.88 -13.99
C LEU A 325 9.29 -9.84 -12.88
N ALA A 326 9.30 -10.27 -11.62
CA ALA A 326 9.69 -9.46 -10.47
C ALA A 326 11.17 -9.69 -10.09
N ILE A 327 12.06 -9.72 -11.09
CA ILE A 327 13.49 -10.06 -10.92
C ILE A 327 14.18 -9.26 -9.80
N HIS A 328 13.77 -8.02 -9.56
CA HIS A 328 14.29 -7.17 -8.49
C HIS A 328 14.19 -7.79 -7.09
N ARG A 329 13.20 -8.67 -6.86
CA ARG A 329 13.00 -9.37 -5.58
C ARG A 329 14.07 -10.41 -5.26
N ARG A 330 15.03 -10.66 -6.15
CA ARG A 330 16.17 -11.55 -5.90
C ARG A 330 17.31 -10.88 -5.11
N TRP A 331 17.28 -9.56 -4.94
CA TRP A 331 18.24 -8.79 -4.14
C TRP A 331 17.64 -8.35 -2.81
N GLU A 332 18.50 -7.94 -1.88
CA GLU A 332 18.12 -7.46 -0.55
C GLU A 332 17.15 -6.26 -0.65
N PRO A 333 16.05 -6.24 0.13
CA PRO A 333 15.12 -5.12 0.17
C PRO A 333 15.78 -3.76 0.42
N GLU A 334 16.89 -3.75 1.16
CA GLU A 334 17.65 -2.57 1.53
C GLU A 334 18.50 -2.01 0.39
N THR A 335 18.79 -2.81 -0.65
CA THR A 335 19.55 -2.37 -1.83
C THR A 335 18.59 -2.05 -2.97
N PRO A 336 18.39 -0.77 -3.31
CA PRO A 336 17.50 -0.41 -4.42
C PRO A 336 17.95 -1.07 -5.72
N PHE A 337 17.04 -1.72 -6.43
CA PHE A 337 17.39 -2.49 -7.63
C PHE A 337 18.14 -1.66 -8.70
N HIS A 338 17.80 -0.38 -8.84
CA HIS A 338 18.44 0.53 -9.78
C HIS A 338 19.94 0.79 -9.51
N VAL A 339 20.44 0.56 -8.29
CA VAL A 339 21.87 0.74 -7.94
C VAL A 339 22.66 -0.56 -7.91
N VAL A 340 22.00 -1.71 -8.17
CA VAL A 340 22.68 -3.02 -8.24
C VAL A 340 23.71 -3.06 -9.37
N ILE A 341 23.49 -2.26 -10.43
CA ILE A 341 24.41 -2.00 -11.52
C ILE A 341 24.60 -0.48 -11.61
N ASP A 342 25.80 -0.01 -11.98
CA ASP A 342 26.01 1.43 -12.24
C ASP A 342 25.04 1.90 -13.35
N PRO A 343 24.21 2.94 -13.12
CA PRO A 343 23.22 3.41 -14.08
C PRO A 343 23.77 3.76 -15.47
N THR A 344 25.06 4.06 -15.59
CA THR A 344 25.73 4.39 -16.86
C THR A 344 26.28 3.17 -17.60
N SER A 345 26.22 1.99 -16.98
CA SER A 345 26.66 0.72 -17.59
C SER A 345 25.94 0.46 -18.90
N GLN A 346 26.71 0.13 -19.93
CA GLN A 346 26.18 -0.19 -21.24
C GLN A 346 25.66 -1.62 -21.29
N ALA A 347 24.47 -1.80 -21.83
CA ALA A 347 23.90 -3.12 -22.12
C ALA A 347 24.65 -3.82 -23.25
N THR A 348 24.68 -5.15 -23.22
CA THR A 348 25.00 -5.95 -24.41
C THR A 348 23.73 -6.13 -25.26
N PRO A 349 23.70 -5.70 -26.53
CA PRO A 349 22.57 -6.00 -27.41
C PRO A 349 22.45 -7.50 -27.66
N THR A 350 21.27 -8.07 -27.50
CA THR A 350 21.01 -9.49 -27.72
C THR A 350 19.63 -9.73 -28.35
N GLU A 351 19.31 -10.98 -28.64
CA GLU A 351 17.99 -11.41 -29.10
C GLU A 351 17.52 -12.61 -28.27
N VAL A 352 16.26 -12.57 -27.83
CA VAL A 352 15.62 -13.65 -27.07
C VAL A 352 14.30 -13.98 -27.75
N SER A 353 14.15 -15.22 -28.23
CA SER A 353 12.94 -15.68 -28.91
C SER A 353 12.43 -14.72 -30.02
N GLY A 354 13.35 -14.18 -30.83
CA GLY A 354 13.04 -13.25 -31.93
C GLY A 354 12.74 -11.80 -31.50
N LYS A 355 12.86 -11.48 -30.21
CA LYS A 355 12.72 -10.13 -29.66
C LYS A 355 14.08 -9.53 -29.35
N ARG A 356 14.29 -8.29 -29.78
CA ARG A 356 15.47 -7.50 -29.42
C ARG A 356 15.48 -7.26 -27.91
N ALA A 357 16.63 -7.47 -27.28
CA ALA A 357 16.78 -7.31 -25.84
C ALA A 357 18.12 -6.64 -25.46
N TRP A 358 18.16 -6.14 -24.22
CA TRP A 358 19.32 -5.54 -23.58
C TRP A 358 19.76 -6.41 -22.41
N GLU A 359 20.99 -6.90 -22.47
CA GLU A 359 21.51 -7.88 -21.52
C GLU A 359 22.55 -7.26 -20.57
N PHE A 360 22.43 -7.62 -19.29
CA PHE A 360 23.34 -7.21 -18.23
C PHE A 360 23.73 -8.40 -17.36
N VAL A 361 24.94 -8.33 -16.79
CA VAL A 361 25.40 -9.27 -15.77
C VAL A 361 25.21 -8.62 -14.41
N PHE A 362 24.30 -9.18 -13.62
CA PHE A 362 24.04 -8.73 -12.27
C PHE A 362 25.02 -9.39 -11.28
N PRO A 363 25.42 -8.68 -10.22
CA PRO A 363 26.15 -9.29 -9.11
C PRO A 363 25.29 -10.37 -8.42
N PRO A 364 25.93 -11.28 -7.67
CA PRO A 364 25.23 -12.27 -6.85
C PRO A 364 24.06 -11.68 -6.06
N GLY A 365 22.90 -12.30 -6.16
CA GLY A 365 21.74 -12.00 -5.31
C GLY A 365 21.67 -12.95 -4.10
N PHE A 366 20.54 -12.97 -3.41
CA PHE A 366 20.33 -13.85 -2.26
C PHE A 366 20.47 -15.35 -2.59
N TRP A 367 20.12 -15.72 -3.83
CA TRP A 367 20.03 -17.12 -4.29
C TRP A 367 21.27 -17.65 -5.04
N GLY A 368 22.40 -16.94 -4.99
CA GLY A 368 23.68 -17.44 -5.50
C GLY A 368 24.43 -16.50 -6.44
N GLY A 369 25.24 -17.09 -7.32
CA GLY A 369 26.25 -16.40 -8.16
C GLY A 369 25.69 -15.43 -9.21
N PRO A 370 26.56 -14.85 -10.06
CA PRO A 370 26.17 -13.86 -11.06
C PRO A 370 25.02 -14.34 -11.94
N LEU A 371 24.13 -13.42 -12.29
CA LEU A 371 22.94 -13.69 -13.09
C LEU A 371 22.95 -12.79 -14.32
N THR A 372 22.93 -13.38 -15.51
CA THR A 372 22.78 -12.63 -16.75
C THR A 372 21.28 -12.49 -17.05
N VAL A 373 20.80 -11.25 -17.21
CA VAL A 373 19.38 -10.97 -17.46
C VAL A 373 19.23 -10.13 -18.73
N ALA A 374 18.36 -10.58 -19.63
CA ALA A 374 18.01 -9.89 -20.86
C ALA A 374 16.60 -9.29 -20.76
N PHE A 375 16.48 -7.98 -20.97
CA PHE A 375 15.22 -7.23 -20.91
C PHE A 375 14.75 -6.88 -22.32
N ASP A 376 13.47 -7.06 -22.62
CA ASP A 376 12.87 -6.66 -23.90
C ASP A 376 13.12 -5.17 -24.19
N ALA A 377 13.75 -4.85 -25.31
CA ALA A 377 14.04 -3.47 -25.69
C ALA A 377 12.78 -2.63 -25.94
N ARG A 378 11.63 -3.25 -26.21
CA ARG A 378 10.37 -2.53 -26.44
C ARG A 378 9.58 -2.33 -25.15
N THR A 379 9.57 -3.34 -24.28
CA THR A 379 8.65 -3.36 -23.13
C THR A 379 9.36 -3.20 -21.80
N GLY A 380 10.61 -3.65 -21.68
CA GLY A 380 11.35 -3.70 -20.42
C GLY A 380 11.12 -4.97 -19.62
N VAL A 381 10.24 -5.87 -20.07
CA VAL A 381 10.01 -7.15 -19.37
C VAL A 381 11.26 -8.03 -19.46
N PRO A 382 11.70 -8.66 -18.36
CA PRO A 382 12.77 -9.65 -18.40
C PRO A 382 12.34 -10.84 -19.27
N LEU A 383 13.07 -11.10 -20.36
CA LEU A 383 12.81 -12.20 -21.28
C LEU A 383 13.66 -13.42 -20.96
N ARG A 384 14.85 -13.23 -20.38
CA ARG A 384 15.74 -14.34 -19.99
C ARG A 384 16.49 -14.01 -18.71
N ALA A 385 16.63 -14.99 -17.83
CA ALA A 385 17.60 -14.99 -16.75
C ALA A 385 18.44 -16.27 -16.79
N GLU A 386 19.76 -16.15 -16.77
CA GLU A 386 20.70 -17.25 -16.91
C GLU A 386 21.74 -17.23 -15.81
N SER A 387 21.90 -18.37 -15.14
CA SER A 387 22.98 -18.67 -14.20
C SER A 387 23.77 -19.89 -14.70
N THR A 388 24.83 -20.27 -13.98
CA THR A 388 25.71 -21.40 -14.34
C THR A 388 24.97 -22.73 -14.55
N TYR A 389 23.82 -22.95 -13.90
CA TYR A 389 23.11 -24.23 -13.91
C TYR A 389 21.66 -24.12 -14.36
N ARG A 390 21.15 -22.91 -14.65
CA ARG A 390 19.73 -22.67 -14.88
C ARG A 390 19.49 -21.51 -15.84
N THR A 391 18.63 -21.74 -16.82
CA THR A 391 18.14 -20.71 -17.75
C THR A 391 16.62 -20.67 -17.69
N GLU A 392 16.07 -19.49 -17.45
CA GLU A 392 14.65 -19.19 -17.53
C GLU A 392 14.44 -18.28 -18.74
N GLU A 393 13.65 -18.69 -19.72
CA GLU A 393 13.39 -17.90 -20.94
C GLU A 393 11.90 -17.79 -21.21
N LEU A 394 11.45 -16.61 -21.63
CA LEU A 394 10.08 -16.32 -22.05
C LEU A 394 9.96 -16.24 -23.57
N SER A 395 8.88 -16.81 -24.08
CA SER A 395 8.46 -16.69 -25.48
C SER A 395 6.97 -16.37 -25.55
N ASN A 396 6.48 -15.94 -26.72
CA ASN A 396 5.07 -15.56 -26.94
C ASN A 396 4.53 -14.51 -25.96
N VAL A 397 5.40 -13.61 -25.46
CA VAL A 397 5.03 -12.61 -24.46
C VAL A 397 4.01 -11.61 -25.02
N VAL A 398 2.83 -11.61 -24.40
CA VAL A 398 1.75 -10.63 -24.55
C VAL A 398 1.61 -9.85 -23.24
N LEU A 399 1.51 -8.52 -23.33
CA LEU A 399 1.37 -7.64 -22.17
C LEU A 399 0.02 -6.94 -22.17
N ASP A 400 -0.42 -6.55 -20.97
CA ASP A 400 -1.62 -5.76 -20.72
C ASP A 400 -2.89 -6.42 -21.28
N GLU A 401 -2.90 -7.75 -21.38
CA GLU A 401 -4.10 -8.52 -21.65
C GLU A 401 -5.04 -8.44 -20.43
N SER A 402 -6.32 -8.17 -20.68
CA SER A 402 -7.32 -8.15 -19.62
C SER A 402 -7.69 -9.57 -19.22
N PHE A 403 -7.49 -9.90 -17.95
CA PHE A 403 -7.84 -11.21 -17.41
C PHE A 403 -9.20 -11.18 -16.73
N SER A 404 -9.89 -12.33 -16.76
CA SER A 404 -11.08 -12.53 -15.90
C SER A 404 -10.65 -12.62 -14.44
N ASN A 405 -11.46 -12.10 -13.54
CA ASN A 405 -11.25 -12.23 -12.08
C ASN A 405 -11.17 -13.71 -11.65
N ASP A 406 -11.83 -14.60 -12.38
CA ASP A 406 -11.86 -16.03 -12.06
C ASP A 406 -10.57 -16.77 -12.45
N LEU A 407 -9.66 -16.12 -13.19
CA LEU A 407 -8.46 -16.77 -13.72
C LEU A 407 -7.52 -17.25 -12.61
N PHE A 408 -7.46 -16.48 -11.51
CA PHE A 408 -6.59 -16.72 -10.36
C PHE A 408 -7.31 -17.34 -9.16
N VAL A 409 -8.57 -17.78 -9.34
CA VAL A 409 -9.29 -18.52 -8.31
C VAL A 409 -8.66 -19.90 -8.15
N VAL A 410 -8.31 -20.22 -6.91
CA VAL A 410 -7.72 -21.50 -6.53
C VAL A 410 -8.78 -22.60 -6.64
N PRO A 411 -8.48 -23.75 -7.28
CA PRO A 411 -9.39 -24.88 -7.32
C PRO A 411 -9.67 -25.47 -5.93
N ASP A 412 -10.88 -25.99 -5.73
CA ASP A 412 -11.29 -26.72 -4.51
C ASP A 412 -10.49 -28.00 -4.25
#